data_AF-A0AAQ0ZK80-F1
#
_entry.id   AF-A0AAQ0ZK80-F1
#
_cell.length_a   1.000
_cell.length_b   1.000
_cell.length_c   1.000
_cell.angle_alpha   90.00
_cell.angle_beta   90.00
_cell.angle_gamma   90.00
#
_symmetry.space_group_name_H-M   'P 1'
#
loop_
_entity.id
_entity.type
_entity.pdbx_description
1 polymer ?
#
loop_
_entity_poly.entity_id
_entity_poly.type
_entity_poly.pdbx_seq_one_letter_code
_entity_poly.pdbx_strand_id
1 'polypeptide(L)'
;MDRVDGDEQMSESMTLQPIRLDGGDLYWDGDVAPSVAEVVVPIAAGIDVVVDAADTSTVVRWRIAEGSDAKALSGACAETDFHERLAGAFNGREIYCAAVHLNPLWTRRALTAAIARWSVAPIDEGVLMLDDATSRHLVGDMVESYGRFAIASPMLEILGDESLGGELSSSAADELAIVALAAADVLSETAWGHVMIGIAAQVQAITTFDDETLRRWIEELVDAASHGLVDTDMAGGVRTVRTTVSSGYSDPHVLPLRILAWKGAGTPDLEATLLAGTESGSVILSAQLASGVDSNCREACEMSAYAADRRSGTLLSTAPMTWNGHNLVGMLDLSEDAFADACFGVFHASTDLRDLRVGDPLTALVEVDRFMVESWCSRRAAVAARYAVDSSSDYATRRVAMSAVRGFIRESLEAAEFAVEILMNLVREFSDGSAVLNVLLTKRIDAIESYVRAVESGNDVPAGGHPLLCELLIVRRESDHDVGGARW
;
A
#
# COMPACT_ATOMS: atom_id res chain seq x y z
N MET A 1 10.90 2.87 54.83
CA MET A 1 11.79 2.25 53.83
C MET A 1 11.12 0.97 53.38
N ASP A 2 9.97 1.02 52.71
CA ASP A 2 9.57 1.80 51.52
C ASP A 2 10.50 1.57 50.34
N ARG A 3 10.13 0.56 49.54
CA ARG A 3 9.95 0.68 48.09
C ARG A 3 9.11 -0.52 47.65
N VAL A 4 7.82 -0.29 47.48
CA VAL A 4 6.96 -1.09 46.62
C VAL A 4 7.06 -0.41 45.27
N ASP A 5 7.86 -0.98 44.37
CA ASP A 5 7.81 -0.61 42.96
C ASP A 5 6.52 -1.23 42.41
N GLY A 6 5.53 -0.36 42.23
CA GLY A 6 4.33 -0.68 41.50
C GLY A 6 4.67 -0.73 40.02
N ASP A 7 4.68 -1.94 39.47
CA ASP A 7 4.37 -2.17 38.05
C ASP A 7 2.92 -1.74 37.82
N GLU A 8 2.68 -0.44 37.67
CA GLU A 8 1.55 0.05 36.88
C GLU A 8 1.93 -0.17 35.41
N GLN A 9 1.75 -1.42 34.95
CA GLN A 9 1.51 -1.66 33.53
C GLN A 9 0.39 -0.71 33.11
N MET A 10 0.70 0.18 32.15
CA MET A 10 -0.29 0.93 31.41
C MET A 10 -1.23 -0.07 30.73
N SER A 11 -2.30 -0.41 31.43
CA SER A 11 -3.51 -0.99 30.87
C SER A 11 -4.05 0.05 29.89
N GLU A 12 -3.66 -0.03 28.63
CA GLU A 12 -4.46 0.56 27.56
C GLU A 12 -5.88 0.06 27.76
N SER A 13 -6.79 1.01 28.03
CA SER A 13 -8.21 0.74 28.19
C SER A 13 -8.69 0.04 26.91
N MET A 14 -8.85 -1.29 26.95
CA MET A 14 -9.47 -2.05 25.86
C MET A 14 -10.91 -1.55 25.72
N THR A 15 -11.11 -0.67 24.75
CA THR A 15 -12.41 -0.06 24.51
C THR A 15 -13.28 -1.11 23.84
N LEU A 16 -14.27 -1.61 24.59
CA LEU A 16 -15.20 -2.61 24.08
C LEU A 16 -16.29 -1.92 23.26
N GLN A 17 -16.49 -2.39 22.02
CA GLN A 17 -17.54 -1.89 21.13
C GLN A 17 -18.65 -2.94 20.96
N PRO A 18 -19.93 -2.53 20.89
CA PRO A 18 -21.02 -3.47 20.72
C PRO A 18 -21.02 -4.07 19.31
N ILE A 19 -21.27 -5.37 19.21
CA ILE A 19 -21.66 -6.00 17.95
C ILE A 19 -23.09 -5.57 17.64
N ARG A 20 -23.31 -5.04 16.44
CA ARG A 20 -24.59 -4.49 15.99
C ARG A 20 -25.23 -5.42 14.97
N LEU A 21 -26.56 -5.45 14.99
CA LEU A 21 -27.39 -6.16 14.02
C LEU A 21 -28.26 -5.13 13.30
N ASP A 22 -28.10 -4.99 11.98
CA ASP A 22 -28.89 -4.09 11.15
C ASP A 22 -29.33 -4.80 9.87
N GLY A 23 -30.64 -4.80 9.60
CA GLY A 23 -31.19 -5.43 8.39
C GLY A 23 -30.91 -6.93 8.23
N GLY A 24 -30.48 -7.64 9.28
CA GLY A 24 -30.07 -9.05 9.22
C GLY A 24 -28.55 -9.26 9.18
N ASP A 25 -27.79 -8.19 8.90
CA ASP A 25 -26.33 -8.20 8.88
C ASP A 25 -25.76 -7.94 10.27
N LEU A 26 -24.67 -8.63 10.60
CA LEU A 26 -23.87 -8.31 11.78
C LEU A 26 -22.68 -7.47 11.37
N TYR A 27 -22.40 -6.45 12.17
CA TYR A 27 -21.22 -5.63 11.97
C TYR A 27 -20.66 -5.14 13.29
N TRP A 28 -19.37 -4.89 13.28
CA TRP A 28 -18.63 -4.30 14.39
C TRP A 28 -17.67 -3.28 13.82
N ASP A 29 -17.61 -2.14 14.47
CA ASP A 29 -16.76 -1.02 14.12
C ASP A 29 -15.96 -0.65 15.36
N GLY A 30 -14.63 -0.73 15.24
CA GLY A 30 -13.72 -0.30 16.28
C GLY A 30 -13.81 1.20 16.53
N ASP A 31 -13.26 1.66 17.64
CA ASP A 31 -13.18 3.10 17.92
C ASP A 31 -11.95 3.77 17.28
N VAL A 32 -11.10 2.96 16.64
CA VAL A 32 -9.79 3.35 16.13
C VAL A 32 -9.91 3.67 14.65
N ALA A 33 -9.50 4.89 14.27
CA ALA A 33 -9.31 5.22 12.88
C ALA A 33 -8.07 4.47 12.34
N PRO A 34 -8.03 4.07 11.06
CA PRO A 34 -6.77 3.68 10.45
C PRO A 34 -5.73 4.79 10.64
N SER A 35 -4.45 4.45 10.68
CA SER A 35 -3.32 5.39 10.70
C SER A 35 -2.79 5.63 9.29
N VAL A 36 -2.69 4.58 8.47
CA VAL A 36 -2.24 4.68 7.07
C VAL A 36 -3.45 4.63 6.16
N ALA A 37 -4.04 3.46 5.97
CA ALA A 37 -5.15 3.28 5.05
C ALA A 37 -5.95 2.02 5.36
N GLU A 38 -7.25 2.04 5.03
CA GLU A 38 -8.09 0.85 5.12
C GLU A 38 -7.70 -0.18 4.07
N VAL A 39 -7.60 -1.44 4.49
CA VAL A 39 -7.42 -2.59 3.61
C VAL A 39 -8.60 -3.52 3.83
N VAL A 40 -9.44 -3.66 2.80
CA VAL A 40 -10.59 -4.56 2.82
C VAL A 40 -10.15 -5.95 2.38
N VAL A 41 -10.39 -6.95 3.22
CA VAL A 41 -10.03 -8.34 2.98
C VAL A 41 -11.30 -9.20 2.99
N PRO A 42 -11.71 -9.76 1.84
CA PRO A 42 -12.84 -10.68 1.79
C PRO A 42 -12.43 -12.01 2.42
N ILE A 43 -13.16 -12.43 3.47
CA ILE A 43 -12.92 -13.70 4.16
C ILE A 43 -13.67 -14.84 3.47
N ALA A 44 -14.93 -14.58 3.13
CA ALA A 44 -15.81 -15.50 2.44
C ALA A 44 -16.91 -14.70 1.74
N ALA A 45 -17.77 -15.36 0.96
CA ALA A 45 -18.92 -14.71 0.34
C ALA A 45 -19.78 -14.00 1.42
N GLY A 46 -19.91 -12.67 1.30
CA GLY A 46 -20.66 -11.84 2.23
C GLY A 46 -20.00 -11.63 3.59
N ILE A 47 -18.68 -11.84 3.72
CA ILE A 47 -17.91 -11.56 4.93
C ILE A 47 -16.65 -10.80 4.58
N ASP A 48 -16.55 -9.57 5.09
CA ASP A 48 -15.39 -8.71 4.88
C ASP A 48 -14.84 -8.23 6.21
N VAL A 49 -13.51 -8.19 6.32
CA VAL A 49 -12.79 -7.51 7.40
C VAL A 49 -12.03 -6.33 6.83
N VAL A 50 -11.87 -5.31 7.66
CA VAL A 50 -11.05 -4.14 7.36
C VAL A 50 -9.94 -4.11 8.40
N VAL A 51 -8.71 -3.95 7.93
CA VAL A 51 -7.52 -3.71 8.76
C VAL A 51 -6.87 -2.39 8.33
N ASP A 52 -5.92 -1.91 9.13
CA ASP A 52 -5.03 -0.82 8.72
C ASP A 52 -3.82 -1.38 7.98
N ALA A 53 -3.36 -0.75 6.90
CA ALA A 53 -2.13 -1.13 6.22
C ALA A 53 -0.90 -1.11 7.17
N ALA A 54 -0.90 -0.24 8.19
CA ALA A 54 0.14 -0.19 9.21
C ALA A 54 0.17 -1.39 10.17
N ASP A 55 -0.99 -2.02 10.40
CA ASP A 55 -1.13 -3.22 11.23
C ASP A 55 -2.20 -4.12 10.59
N THR A 56 -1.73 -5.00 9.72
CA THR A 56 -2.58 -5.91 8.98
C THR A 56 -3.07 -7.10 9.82
N SER A 57 -2.68 -7.16 11.10
CA SER A 57 -3.12 -8.20 12.03
C SER A 57 -4.34 -7.78 12.83
N THR A 58 -4.50 -6.50 13.17
CA THR A 58 -5.60 -6.03 14.01
C THR A 58 -6.80 -5.58 13.16
N VAL A 59 -7.97 -6.17 13.41
CA VAL A 59 -9.20 -5.82 12.70
C VAL A 59 -9.78 -4.52 13.24
N VAL A 60 -9.98 -3.54 12.35
CA VAL A 60 -10.61 -2.25 12.68
C VAL A 60 -12.12 -2.26 12.47
N ARG A 61 -12.61 -3.06 11.52
CA ARG A 61 -14.04 -3.25 11.24
C ARG A 61 -14.29 -4.62 10.62
N TRP A 62 -15.48 -5.18 10.81
CA TRP A 62 -15.92 -6.34 10.06
C TRP A 62 -17.44 -6.33 9.83
N ARG A 63 -17.87 -7.04 8.79
CA ARG A 63 -19.28 -7.24 8.44
C ARG A 63 -19.52 -8.69 8.02
N ILE A 64 -20.64 -9.24 8.47
CA ILE A 64 -21.18 -10.54 8.07
C ILE A 64 -22.58 -10.28 7.53
N ALA A 65 -22.77 -10.47 6.23
CA ALA A 65 -24.08 -10.39 5.59
C ALA A 65 -25.03 -11.49 6.09
N GLU A 66 -26.32 -11.22 6.06
CA GLU A 66 -27.35 -12.20 6.42
C GLU A 66 -27.18 -13.51 5.61
N GLY A 67 -27.17 -14.64 6.32
CA GLY A 67 -27.06 -15.97 5.70
C GLY A 67 -25.63 -16.43 5.38
N SER A 68 -24.61 -15.60 5.59
CA SER A 68 -23.21 -15.98 5.42
C SER A 68 -22.72 -16.93 6.52
N ASP A 69 -21.68 -17.73 6.22
CA ASP A 69 -21.08 -18.65 7.20
C ASP A 69 -20.16 -17.90 8.18
N ALA A 70 -20.72 -17.43 9.28
CA ALA A 70 -19.99 -16.72 10.33
C ALA A 70 -18.80 -17.52 10.92
N LYS A 71 -18.74 -18.85 10.74
CA LYS A 71 -17.58 -19.64 11.15
C LYS A 71 -16.32 -19.28 10.39
N ALA A 72 -16.45 -18.87 9.13
CA ALA A 72 -15.31 -18.45 8.31
C ALA A 72 -14.57 -17.28 8.95
N LEU A 73 -15.31 -16.28 9.47
CA LEU A 73 -14.71 -15.15 10.20
C LEU A 73 -13.98 -15.63 11.46
N SER A 74 -14.61 -16.47 12.28
CA SER A 74 -13.94 -16.99 13.49
C SER A 74 -12.71 -17.85 13.19
N GLY A 75 -12.69 -18.56 12.06
CA GLY A 75 -11.52 -19.34 11.62
C GLY A 75 -10.39 -18.46 11.07
N ALA A 76 -10.72 -17.25 10.61
CA ALA A 76 -9.73 -16.25 10.19
C ALA A 76 -9.08 -15.52 11.36
N CYS A 77 -9.76 -15.43 12.52
CA CYS A 77 -9.26 -14.77 13.71
C CYS A 77 -8.37 -15.68 14.58
N ALA A 78 -7.51 -15.06 15.40
CA ALA A 78 -6.66 -15.73 16.37
C ALA A 78 -7.39 -16.06 17.68
N GLU A 79 -8.42 -15.30 18.03
CA GLU A 79 -9.20 -15.48 19.25
C GLU A 79 -10.09 -16.72 19.18
N THR A 80 -9.76 -17.74 20.00
CA THR A 80 -10.48 -19.02 20.01
C THR A 80 -11.93 -18.93 20.49
N ASP A 81 -12.27 -17.92 21.31
CA ASP A 81 -13.61 -17.73 21.85
C ASP A 81 -14.51 -16.86 20.96
N PHE A 82 -13.98 -16.32 19.86
CA PHE A 82 -14.73 -15.38 19.00
C PHE A 82 -15.95 -16.03 18.35
N HIS A 83 -15.88 -17.33 18.03
CA HIS A 83 -17.03 -18.08 17.52
C HIS A 83 -18.25 -18.03 18.46
N GLU A 84 -18.03 -18.13 19.77
CA GLU A 84 -19.11 -18.11 20.77
C GLU A 84 -19.71 -16.70 20.89
N ARG A 85 -18.89 -15.66 20.76
CA ARG A 85 -19.33 -14.25 20.76
C ARG A 85 -20.23 -13.97 19.56
N LEU A 86 -19.83 -14.39 18.36
CA LEU A 86 -20.64 -14.28 17.15
C LEU A 86 -21.96 -15.03 17.30
N ALA A 87 -21.92 -16.29 17.76
CA ALA A 87 -23.13 -17.08 18.00
C ALA A 87 -24.06 -16.42 19.04
N GLY A 88 -23.51 -15.78 20.07
CA GLY A 88 -24.27 -14.99 21.04
C GLY A 88 -24.99 -13.82 20.38
N ALA A 89 -24.29 -13.03 19.56
CA ALA A 89 -24.83 -11.88 18.85
C ALA A 89 -25.94 -12.26 17.86
N PHE A 90 -25.77 -13.34 17.08
CA PHE A 90 -26.82 -13.87 16.20
C PHE A 90 -28.09 -14.29 16.96
N ASN A 91 -27.94 -14.75 18.20
CA ASN A 91 -29.07 -15.09 19.07
C ASN A 91 -29.68 -13.86 19.78
N GLY A 92 -29.32 -12.65 19.35
CA GLY A 92 -29.84 -11.39 19.89
C GLY A 92 -29.27 -10.99 21.25
N ARG A 93 -28.15 -11.59 21.69
CA ARG A 93 -27.47 -11.13 22.91
C ARG A 93 -26.67 -9.88 22.61
N GLU A 94 -26.71 -8.93 23.54
CA GLU A 94 -25.83 -7.77 23.49
C GLU A 94 -24.41 -8.22 23.85
N ILE A 95 -23.52 -8.18 22.85
CA ILE A 95 -22.12 -8.61 22.98
C ILE A 95 -21.24 -7.39 22.75
N TYR A 96 -20.33 -7.15 23.69
CA TYR A 96 -19.29 -6.15 23.58
C TYR A 96 -17.96 -6.84 23.28
N CYS A 97 -17.27 -6.40 22.24
CA CYS A 97 -16.04 -7.00 21.75
C CYS A 97 -14.94 -5.94 21.64
N ALA A 98 -13.74 -6.30 22.09
CA ALA A 98 -12.53 -5.57 21.72
C ALA A 98 -12.16 -5.86 20.26
N ALA A 99 -11.15 -5.17 19.73
CA ALA A 99 -10.54 -5.55 18.47
C ALA A 99 -10.10 -7.03 18.50
N VAL A 100 -10.33 -7.72 17.39
CA VAL A 100 -9.90 -9.10 17.15
C VAL A 100 -8.73 -9.11 16.19
N HIS A 101 -7.91 -10.15 16.23
CA HIS A 101 -6.71 -10.25 15.42
C HIS A 101 -6.86 -11.34 14.37
N LEU A 102 -6.37 -11.09 13.17
CA LEU A 102 -6.23 -12.10 12.14
C LEU A 102 -5.13 -13.09 12.53
N ASN A 103 -5.33 -14.35 12.18
CA ASN A 103 -4.28 -15.35 12.28
C ASN A 103 -3.19 -15.09 11.20
N PRO A 104 -2.00 -15.71 11.30
CA PRO A 104 -0.88 -15.37 10.42
C PRO A 104 -1.17 -15.52 8.91
N LEU A 105 -2.04 -16.45 8.51
CA LEU A 105 -2.38 -16.68 7.11
C LEU A 105 -3.20 -15.51 6.55
N TRP A 106 -4.16 -15.03 7.32
CA TRP A 106 -4.98 -13.88 6.96
C TRP A 106 -4.24 -12.54 7.12
N THR A 107 -3.34 -12.41 8.10
CA THR A 107 -2.42 -11.26 8.21
C THR A 107 -1.56 -11.13 6.96
N ARG A 108 -1.04 -12.25 6.42
CA ARG A 108 -0.29 -12.24 5.17
C ARG A 108 -1.17 -11.84 3.98
N ARG A 109 -2.37 -12.41 3.89
CA ARG A 109 -3.34 -12.06 2.83
C ARG A 109 -3.68 -10.57 2.82
N ALA A 110 -3.87 -9.99 4.02
CA ALA A 110 -4.10 -8.57 4.21
C ALA A 110 -2.88 -7.72 3.83
N LEU A 111 -1.67 -8.15 4.19
CA LEU A 111 -0.43 -7.49 3.78
C LEU A 111 -0.25 -7.49 2.26
N THR A 112 -0.51 -8.61 1.58
CA THR A 112 -0.45 -8.66 0.11
C THR A 112 -1.43 -7.68 -0.55
N ALA A 113 -2.65 -7.59 -0.01
CA ALA A 113 -3.63 -6.59 -0.48
C ALA A 113 -3.16 -5.14 -0.20
N ALA A 114 -2.55 -4.90 0.96
CA ALA A 114 -1.99 -3.61 1.31
C ALA A 114 -0.87 -3.18 0.36
N ILE A 115 0.11 -4.06 0.10
CA ILE A 115 1.24 -3.80 -0.79
C ILE A 115 0.77 -3.57 -2.23
N ALA A 116 -0.16 -4.39 -2.73
CA ALA A 116 -0.73 -4.20 -4.06
C ALA A 116 -1.38 -2.82 -4.24
N ARG A 117 -2.06 -2.32 -3.19
CA ARG A 117 -2.81 -1.06 -3.29
C ARG A 117 -1.97 0.17 -2.99
N TRP A 118 -1.17 0.13 -1.93
CA TRP A 118 -0.62 1.32 -1.28
C TRP A 118 0.88 1.52 -1.52
N SER A 119 1.58 0.57 -2.15
CA SER A 119 3.00 0.78 -2.49
C SER A 119 3.16 1.98 -3.44
N VAL A 120 4.22 2.76 -3.22
CA VAL A 120 4.63 3.89 -4.09
C VAL A 120 5.78 3.52 -5.00
N ALA A 121 6.59 2.54 -4.61
CA ALA A 121 7.68 2.04 -5.43
C ALA A 121 7.12 1.13 -6.54
N PRO A 122 7.70 1.15 -7.76
CA PRO A 122 7.39 0.15 -8.77
C PRO A 122 7.57 -1.26 -8.20
N ILE A 123 6.59 -2.12 -8.42
CA ILE A 123 6.62 -3.54 -8.06
C ILE A 123 6.51 -4.33 -9.36
N ASP A 124 7.26 -5.42 -9.49
CA ASP A 124 7.06 -6.37 -10.58
C ASP A 124 5.71 -7.09 -10.40
N GLU A 125 4.79 -6.86 -11.34
CA GLU A 125 3.43 -7.40 -11.29
C GLU A 125 3.40 -8.94 -11.33
N GLY A 126 4.38 -9.57 -11.98
CA GLY A 126 4.52 -11.03 -11.98
C GLY A 126 4.86 -11.55 -10.59
N VAL A 127 5.75 -10.87 -9.87
CA VAL A 127 6.10 -11.21 -8.48
C VAL A 127 4.94 -10.96 -7.53
N LEU A 128 4.28 -9.81 -7.63
CA LEU A 128 3.09 -9.50 -6.82
C LEU A 128 1.98 -10.54 -7.04
N MET A 129 1.82 -11.03 -8.27
CA MET A 129 0.87 -12.08 -8.59
C MET A 129 1.23 -13.43 -7.93
N LEU A 130 2.53 -13.76 -7.81
CA LEU A 130 3.00 -14.93 -7.07
C LEU A 130 2.71 -14.81 -5.57
N ASP A 131 2.93 -13.62 -4.98
CA ASP A 131 2.58 -13.35 -3.58
C ASP A 131 1.07 -13.45 -3.33
N ASP A 132 0.23 -12.92 -4.23
CA ASP A 132 -1.23 -13.04 -4.12
C ASP A 132 -1.70 -14.49 -4.30
N ALA A 133 -1.13 -15.23 -5.26
CA ALA A 133 -1.43 -16.65 -5.45
C ALA A 133 -1.08 -17.49 -4.21
N THR A 134 0.07 -17.21 -3.60
CA THR A 134 0.55 -17.89 -2.38
C THR A 134 -0.34 -17.57 -1.19
N SER A 135 -0.66 -16.29 -0.95
CA SER A 135 -1.52 -15.91 0.17
C SER A 135 -2.94 -16.48 0.06
N ARG A 136 -3.49 -16.61 -1.16
CA ARG A 136 -4.77 -17.28 -1.43
C ARG A 136 -4.72 -18.78 -1.17
N HIS A 137 -3.66 -19.45 -1.60
CA HIS A 137 -3.46 -20.87 -1.32
C HIS A 137 -3.46 -21.14 0.19
N LEU A 138 -2.72 -20.33 0.95
CA LEU A 138 -2.60 -20.46 2.41
C LEU A 138 -3.94 -20.34 3.14
N VAL A 139 -4.88 -19.54 2.65
CA VAL A 139 -6.22 -19.40 3.23
C VAL A 139 -7.25 -20.37 2.64
N GLY A 140 -6.83 -21.25 1.71
CA GLY A 140 -7.68 -22.28 1.10
C GLY A 140 -8.46 -21.86 -0.15
N ASP A 141 -8.18 -20.68 -0.73
CA ASP A 141 -8.77 -20.21 -1.99
C ASP A 141 -8.04 -20.83 -3.20
N MET A 142 -8.26 -22.13 -3.40
CA MET A 142 -7.52 -22.93 -4.37
C MET A 142 -7.79 -22.55 -5.83
N VAL A 143 -9.01 -22.10 -6.15
CA VAL A 143 -9.41 -21.79 -7.53
C VAL A 143 -8.71 -20.53 -8.03
N GLU A 144 -8.76 -19.46 -7.25
CA GLU A 144 -8.09 -18.21 -7.60
C GLU A 144 -6.57 -18.34 -7.51
N SER A 145 -6.07 -19.11 -6.54
CA SER A 145 -4.64 -19.43 -6.44
C SER A 145 -4.13 -20.15 -7.69
N TYR A 146 -4.84 -21.19 -8.15
CA TYR A 146 -4.49 -21.92 -9.37
C TYR A 146 -4.41 -21.00 -10.59
N GLY A 147 -5.44 -20.16 -10.80
CA GLY A 147 -5.49 -19.24 -11.94
C GLY A 147 -4.29 -18.29 -11.96
N ARG A 148 -3.90 -17.77 -10.80
CA ARG A 148 -2.78 -16.83 -10.66
C ARG A 148 -1.43 -17.51 -10.83
N PHE A 149 -1.21 -18.67 -10.20
CA PHE A 149 0.03 -19.43 -10.42
C PHE A 149 0.20 -19.84 -11.89
N ALA A 150 -0.87 -20.24 -12.56
CA ALA A 150 -0.80 -20.60 -13.98
C ALA A 150 -0.36 -19.41 -14.86
N ILE A 151 -0.77 -18.18 -14.54
CA ILE A 151 -0.37 -16.96 -15.27
C ILE A 151 1.07 -16.56 -14.90
N ALA A 152 1.43 -16.61 -13.61
CA ALA A 152 2.72 -16.15 -13.11
C ALA A 152 3.85 -17.19 -13.17
N SER A 153 3.60 -18.41 -13.65
CA SER A 153 4.60 -19.49 -13.74
C SER A 153 5.89 -19.10 -14.48
N PRO A 154 5.86 -18.32 -15.60
CA PRO A 154 7.09 -17.87 -16.26
C PRO A 154 7.97 -17.00 -15.36
N MET A 155 7.38 -16.13 -14.55
CA MET A 155 8.13 -15.32 -13.58
C MET A 155 8.79 -16.21 -12.53
N LEU A 156 8.09 -17.23 -12.05
CA LEU A 156 8.64 -18.18 -11.08
C LEU A 156 9.84 -18.96 -11.64
N GLU A 157 9.83 -19.30 -12.93
CA GLU A 157 10.97 -19.92 -13.61
C GLU A 157 12.16 -18.96 -13.71
N ILE A 158 11.93 -17.70 -14.11
CA ILE A 158 12.97 -16.66 -14.16
C ILE A 158 13.63 -16.47 -12.78
N LEU A 159 12.83 -16.33 -11.72
CA LEU A 159 13.35 -16.18 -10.37
C LEU A 159 14.09 -17.43 -9.87
N GLY A 160 13.65 -18.62 -10.30
CA GLY A 160 14.37 -19.87 -10.05
C GLY A 160 15.77 -19.84 -10.66
N ASP A 161 15.89 -19.45 -11.92
CA ASP A 161 17.18 -19.31 -12.60
C ASP A 161 18.07 -18.22 -11.97
N GLU A 162 17.50 -17.07 -11.59
CA GLU A 162 18.21 -15.99 -10.90
C GLU A 162 18.72 -16.44 -9.53
N SER A 163 17.93 -17.22 -8.79
CA SER A 163 18.34 -17.80 -7.52
C SER A 163 19.53 -18.75 -7.71
N LEU A 164 19.49 -19.62 -8.71
CA LEU A 164 20.58 -20.56 -9.03
C LEU A 164 21.84 -19.86 -9.57
N GLY A 165 21.66 -18.71 -10.23
CA GLY A 165 22.74 -17.83 -10.66
C GLY A 165 23.39 -17.05 -9.52
N GLY A 166 22.82 -17.09 -8.32
CA GLY A 166 23.30 -16.31 -7.16
C GLY A 166 22.96 -14.82 -7.25
N GLU A 167 21.93 -14.45 -8.02
CA GLU A 167 21.51 -13.07 -8.22
C GLU A 167 20.53 -12.57 -7.14
N LEU A 168 19.95 -13.49 -6.35
CA LEU A 168 19.01 -13.18 -5.27
C LEU A 168 19.69 -13.13 -3.89
N SER A 169 19.16 -12.29 -3.00
CA SER A 169 19.53 -12.33 -1.58
C SER A 169 19.04 -13.62 -0.92
N SER A 170 19.65 -14.01 0.22
CA SER A 170 19.23 -15.18 0.99
C SER A 170 17.75 -15.12 1.36
N SER A 171 17.30 -13.99 1.88
CA SER A 171 15.89 -13.78 2.23
C SER A 171 14.93 -13.90 1.05
N ALA A 172 15.31 -13.39 -0.13
CA ALA A 172 14.49 -13.51 -1.33
C ALA A 172 14.43 -14.97 -1.81
N ALA A 173 15.53 -15.71 -1.70
CA ALA A 173 15.57 -17.13 -2.03
C ALA A 173 14.71 -17.98 -1.06
N ASP A 174 14.75 -17.69 0.24
CA ASP A 174 13.91 -18.36 1.24
C ASP A 174 12.41 -18.14 0.96
N GLU A 175 12.03 -16.89 0.66
CA GLU A 175 10.65 -16.57 0.31
C GLU A 175 10.23 -17.18 -1.04
N LEU A 176 11.12 -17.18 -2.03
CA LEU A 176 10.92 -17.85 -3.32
C LEU A 176 10.68 -19.36 -3.12
N ALA A 177 11.38 -20.00 -2.19
CA ALA A 177 11.16 -21.42 -1.90
C ALA A 177 9.76 -21.68 -1.33
N ILE A 178 9.24 -20.78 -0.48
CA ILE A 178 7.86 -20.86 0.04
C ILE A 178 6.86 -20.74 -1.12
N VAL A 179 7.05 -19.74 -1.99
CA VAL A 179 6.21 -19.53 -3.18
C VAL A 179 6.24 -20.73 -4.12
N ALA A 180 7.43 -21.29 -4.40
CA ALA A 180 7.60 -22.43 -5.28
C ALA A 180 6.96 -23.71 -4.72
N LEU A 181 7.01 -23.93 -3.41
CA LEU A 181 6.31 -25.04 -2.76
C LEU A 181 4.79 -24.90 -2.83
N ALA A 182 4.26 -23.69 -2.61
CA ALA A 182 2.83 -23.42 -2.77
C ALA A 182 2.38 -23.66 -4.23
N ALA A 183 3.16 -23.17 -5.20
CA ALA A 183 2.90 -23.40 -6.62
C ALA A 183 2.92 -24.91 -6.96
N ALA A 184 3.88 -25.65 -6.41
CA ALA A 184 3.98 -27.09 -6.61
C ALA A 184 2.75 -27.87 -6.11
N ASP A 185 2.22 -27.51 -4.94
CA ASP A 185 1.02 -28.16 -4.39
C ASP A 185 -0.21 -27.85 -5.25
N VAL A 186 -0.42 -26.58 -5.58
CA VAL A 186 -1.55 -26.11 -6.38
C VAL A 186 -1.52 -26.66 -7.81
N LEU A 187 -0.35 -26.77 -8.43
CA LEU A 187 -0.16 -27.23 -9.81
C LEU A 187 0.21 -28.71 -9.91
N SER A 188 0.06 -29.49 -8.84
CA SER A 188 0.51 -30.88 -8.73
C SER A 188 -0.06 -31.83 -9.80
N GLU A 189 -1.25 -31.55 -10.33
CA GLU A 189 -1.89 -32.32 -11.41
C GLU A 189 -1.41 -31.93 -12.82
N THR A 190 -0.50 -30.96 -12.93
CA THR A 190 0.03 -30.46 -14.20
C THR A 190 1.51 -30.82 -14.37
N ALA A 191 2.01 -30.77 -15.61
CA ALA A 191 3.44 -30.94 -15.87
C ALA A 191 4.31 -29.89 -15.14
N TRP A 192 3.74 -28.71 -14.88
CA TRP A 192 4.40 -27.62 -14.17
C TRP A 192 4.65 -27.93 -12.70
N GLY A 193 3.78 -28.70 -12.03
CA GLY A 193 3.97 -29.05 -10.61
C GLY A 193 5.33 -29.72 -10.34
N HIS A 194 5.76 -30.63 -11.22
CA HIS A 194 7.08 -31.28 -11.10
C HIS A 194 8.26 -30.32 -11.30
N VAL A 195 8.11 -29.33 -12.20
CA VAL A 195 9.12 -28.29 -12.42
C VAL A 195 9.25 -27.43 -11.15
N MET A 196 8.12 -27.04 -10.56
CA MET A 196 8.10 -26.21 -9.35
C MET A 196 8.69 -26.92 -8.13
N ILE A 197 8.45 -28.22 -7.96
CA ILE A 197 9.13 -29.03 -6.92
C ILE A 197 10.65 -29.01 -7.15
N GLY A 198 11.09 -29.12 -8.41
CA GLY A 198 12.49 -29.04 -8.79
C GLY A 198 13.12 -27.70 -8.42
N ILE A 199 12.47 -26.59 -8.78
CA ILE A 199 12.90 -25.23 -8.43
C ILE A 199 12.98 -25.08 -6.90
N ALA A 200 11.92 -25.41 -6.17
CA ALA A 200 11.90 -25.31 -4.71
C ALA A 200 13.04 -26.09 -4.05
N ALA A 201 13.26 -27.33 -4.48
CA ALA A 201 14.34 -28.17 -3.94
C ALA A 201 15.73 -27.63 -4.26
N GLN A 202 15.91 -27.05 -5.46
CA GLN A 202 17.19 -26.47 -5.86
C GLN A 202 17.48 -25.18 -5.10
N VAL A 203 16.49 -24.30 -4.95
CA VAL A 203 16.62 -23.06 -4.16
C VAL A 203 16.93 -23.37 -2.70
N GLN A 204 16.23 -24.33 -2.09
CA GLN A 204 16.51 -24.78 -0.71
C GLN A 204 17.88 -25.44 -0.52
N ALA A 205 18.48 -25.97 -1.59
CA ALA A 205 19.81 -26.58 -1.54
C ALA A 205 20.94 -25.53 -1.58
N ILE A 206 20.63 -24.25 -1.86
CA ILE A 206 21.60 -23.16 -1.83
C ILE A 206 21.93 -22.86 -0.36
N THR A 207 23.18 -23.09 0.03
CA THR A 207 23.66 -22.89 1.42
C THR A 207 24.62 -21.72 1.57
N THR A 208 24.98 -21.06 0.46
CA THR A 208 25.93 -19.95 0.44
C THR A 208 25.36 -18.81 -0.37
N PHE A 209 25.23 -17.65 0.25
CA PHE A 209 24.84 -16.40 -0.39
C PHE A 209 25.99 -15.42 -0.32
N ASP A 210 26.14 -14.62 -1.37
CA ASP A 210 27.19 -13.62 -1.48
C ASP A 210 26.79 -12.32 -0.78
N ASP A 211 27.54 -11.96 0.27
CA ASP A 211 27.34 -10.72 1.04
C ASP A 211 27.53 -9.46 0.20
N GLU A 212 28.27 -9.52 -0.93
CA GLU A 212 28.38 -8.41 -1.87
C GLU A 212 27.06 -8.17 -2.61
N THR A 213 26.43 -9.24 -3.10
CA THR A 213 25.13 -9.18 -3.76
C THR A 213 24.06 -8.63 -2.82
N LEU A 214 24.05 -9.07 -1.56
CA LEU A 214 23.17 -8.52 -0.52
C LEU A 214 23.45 -7.04 -0.25
N ARG A 215 24.72 -6.62 -0.20
CA ARG A 215 25.06 -5.21 0.00
C ARG A 215 24.60 -4.32 -1.15
N ARG A 216 24.83 -4.77 -2.39
CA ARG A 216 24.33 -4.08 -3.59
C ARG A 216 22.81 -3.95 -3.55
N TRP A 217 22.10 -5.01 -3.17
CA TRP A 217 20.65 -4.96 -2.99
C TRP A 217 20.24 -3.92 -1.94
N ILE A 218 20.92 -3.83 -0.79
CA ILE A 218 20.60 -2.79 0.22
C ILE A 218 20.85 -1.38 -0.35
N GLU A 219 21.92 -1.19 -1.11
CA GLU A 219 22.23 0.09 -1.76
C GLU A 219 21.16 0.47 -2.79
N GLU A 220 20.77 -0.46 -3.65
CA GLU A 220 19.70 -0.28 -4.63
C GLU A 220 18.33 -0.02 -3.97
N LEU A 221 18.04 -0.67 -2.83
CA LEU A 221 16.83 -0.42 -2.04
C LEU A 221 16.81 1.02 -1.50
N VAL A 222 17.95 1.50 -0.97
CA VAL A 222 18.11 2.90 -0.52
C VAL A 222 17.93 3.86 -1.68
N ASP A 223 18.50 3.57 -2.85
CA ASP A 223 18.36 4.40 -4.05
C ASP A 223 16.93 4.41 -4.58
N ALA A 224 16.21 3.28 -4.53
CA ALA A 224 14.83 3.16 -4.97
C ALA A 224 13.84 3.89 -4.04
N ALA A 225 14.09 3.83 -2.74
CA ALA A 225 13.31 4.54 -1.72
C ALA A 225 13.69 6.02 -1.61
N SER A 226 14.87 6.42 -2.11
CA SER A 226 15.26 7.82 -2.21
C SER A 226 14.42 8.52 -3.27
N HIS A 227 13.32 9.15 -2.85
CA HIS A 227 12.57 10.07 -3.68
C HIS A 227 13.41 11.33 -3.94
N GLY A 228 14.25 11.23 -4.97
CA GLY A 228 15.37 12.13 -5.21
C GLY A 228 14.97 13.59 -5.44
N LEU A 229 15.71 14.46 -4.75
CA LEU A 229 15.95 15.90 -4.92
C LEU A 229 16.34 16.37 -6.35
N VAL A 230 16.17 15.54 -7.38
CA VAL A 230 16.53 15.92 -8.75
C VAL A 230 15.27 16.37 -9.47
N ASP A 231 14.97 17.64 -9.23
CA ASP A 231 14.12 18.47 -10.08
C ASP A 231 14.77 18.53 -11.48
N THR A 232 14.46 17.54 -12.32
CA THR A 232 14.99 17.42 -13.69
C THR A 232 14.47 18.55 -14.59
N ASP A 233 13.55 19.37 -14.11
CA ASP A 233 13.04 20.57 -14.78
C ASP A 233 13.97 21.79 -14.69
N MET A 234 15.11 21.69 -14.01
CA MET A 234 16.17 22.70 -14.05
C MET A 234 17.22 22.47 -15.15
N ALA A 235 17.05 21.46 -16.00
CA ALA A 235 17.90 21.21 -17.16
C ALA A 235 17.54 22.15 -18.34
N GLY A 236 17.87 23.44 -18.22
CA GLY A 236 18.38 24.30 -19.31
C GLY A 236 17.62 24.41 -20.65
N GLY A 237 16.39 23.92 -20.78
CA GLY A 237 15.55 24.11 -21.96
C GLY A 237 15.02 25.53 -22.03
N VAL A 238 15.05 26.14 -23.22
CA VAL A 238 14.59 27.50 -23.47
C VAL A 238 13.20 27.71 -22.85
N ARG A 239 13.11 28.55 -21.81
CA ARG A 239 11.86 29.05 -21.24
C ARG A 239 11.11 29.87 -22.30
N THR A 240 10.37 29.18 -23.16
CA THR A 240 9.24 29.79 -23.86
C THR A 240 8.20 30.14 -22.80
N VAL A 241 7.85 31.43 -22.73
CA VAL A 241 6.80 32.07 -21.93
C VAL A 241 5.87 31.07 -21.21
N ARG A 242 6.01 30.95 -19.88
CA ARG A 242 5.19 30.04 -19.06
C ARG A 242 3.71 30.40 -19.18
N THR A 243 2.94 29.48 -19.75
CA THR A 243 1.51 29.29 -19.48
C THR A 243 1.26 29.19 -17.97
N THR A 244 0.10 29.60 -17.50
CA THR A 244 -0.31 29.43 -16.09
C THR A 244 -0.33 27.94 -15.77
N VAL A 245 0.56 27.51 -14.87
CA VAL A 245 0.67 26.12 -14.39
C VAL A 245 0.09 26.05 -12.98
N SER A 246 -0.84 25.14 -12.74
CA SER A 246 -1.29 24.73 -11.42
C SER A 246 -0.77 23.33 -11.15
N SER A 247 -0.13 23.11 -10.00
CA SER A 247 0.37 21.81 -9.57
C SER A 247 -0.56 21.20 -8.52
N GLY A 248 -0.73 19.88 -8.55
CA GLY A 248 -1.59 19.15 -7.62
C GLY A 248 -0.99 17.82 -7.18
N TYR A 249 -1.66 17.18 -6.22
CA TYR A 249 -1.28 15.88 -5.70
C TYR A 249 -2.25 14.81 -6.17
N SER A 250 -1.70 13.65 -6.53
CA SER A 250 -2.48 12.44 -6.73
C SER A 250 -3.02 11.94 -5.38
N ASP A 251 -4.30 11.54 -5.38
CA ASP A 251 -5.01 11.09 -4.19
C ASP A 251 -4.90 9.56 -4.04
N PRO A 252 -4.21 9.06 -2.99
CA PRO A 252 -4.05 7.62 -2.74
C PRO A 252 -5.40 6.86 -2.61
N HIS A 253 -6.47 7.54 -2.20
CA HIS A 253 -7.78 6.94 -1.99
C HIS A 253 -8.42 6.49 -3.31
N VAL A 254 -8.17 7.21 -4.41
CA VAL A 254 -8.89 7.04 -5.68
C VAL A 254 -8.03 6.50 -6.82
N LEU A 255 -6.73 6.31 -6.59
CA LEU A 255 -5.82 5.64 -7.52
C LEU A 255 -4.72 4.82 -6.80
N PRO A 256 -4.24 3.71 -7.39
CA PRO A 256 -3.03 3.05 -6.92
C PRO A 256 -1.80 3.90 -7.28
N LEU A 257 -1.04 4.33 -6.28
CA LEU A 257 0.05 5.30 -6.47
C LEU A 257 1.23 4.75 -7.27
N ARG A 258 1.49 3.44 -7.22
CA ARG A 258 2.58 2.78 -7.97
C ARG A 258 2.55 3.00 -9.49
N ILE A 259 1.42 3.45 -10.04
CA ILE A 259 1.25 3.67 -11.48
C ILE A 259 1.81 5.06 -11.90
N LEU A 260 1.73 6.06 -11.03
CA LEU A 260 2.23 7.40 -11.28
C LEU A 260 3.63 7.59 -10.68
N ALA A 261 4.46 8.42 -11.29
CA ALA A 261 5.80 8.71 -10.81
C ALA A 261 5.74 9.45 -9.46
N TRP A 262 5.98 8.73 -8.37
CA TRP A 262 6.01 9.29 -7.03
C TRP A 262 7.33 10.00 -6.75
N LYS A 263 7.27 11.33 -6.55
CA LYS A 263 8.42 12.19 -6.26
C LYS A 263 8.53 12.58 -4.78
N GLY A 264 7.73 11.95 -3.92
CA GLY A 264 7.62 12.24 -2.50
C GLY A 264 6.24 12.77 -2.11
N ALA A 265 5.86 12.59 -0.84
CA ALA A 265 4.56 12.98 -0.33
C ALA A 265 4.28 14.48 -0.47
N GLY A 266 5.29 15.33 -0.20
CA GLY A 266 5.23 16.80 -0.32
C GLY A 266 5.56 17.36 -1.70
N THR A 267 5.77 16.51 -2.71
CA THR A 267 6.09 16.95 -4.08
C THR A 267 4.87 16.73 -4.99
N PRO A 268 4.33 17.78 -5.63
CA PRO A 268 3.26 17.62 -6.61
C PRO A 268 3.67 16.71 -7.77
N ASP A 269 2.76 15.82 -8.16
CA ASP A 269 2.93 14.84 -9.24
C ASP A 269 1.92 15.03 -10.39
N LEU A 270 1.05 16.04 -10.28
CA LEU A 270 0.12 16.47 -11.31
C LEU A 270 0.41 17.91 -11.75
N GLU A 271 0.31 18.16 -13.05
CA GLU A 271 0.49 19.49 -13.63
C GLU A 271 -0.66 19.84 -14.57
N ALA A 272 -1.36 20.94 -14.28
CA ALA A 272 -2.43 21.48 -15.10
C ALA A 272 -1.94 22.73 -15.84
N THR A 273 -2.00 22.72 -17.17
CA THR A 273 -1.56 23.80 -18.04
C THR A 273 -2.70 24.33 -18.87
N LEU A 274 -3.00 25.63 -18.75
CA LEU A 274 -4.00 26.29 -19.60
C LEU A 274 -3.43 26.52 -21.02
N LEU A 275 -4.15 26.06 -22.04
CA LEU A 275 -3.85 26.32 -23.44
C LEU A 275 -4.37 27.70 -23.85
N ALA A 276 -3.45 28.64 -24.05
CA ALA A 276 -3.80 29.98 -24.53
C ALA A 276 -4.25 29.94 -26.00
N GLY A 277 -5.34 30.65 -26.32
CA GLY A 277 -5.78 30.91 -27.69
C GLY A 277 -6.85 29.95 -28.25
N THR A 278 -7.39 29.03 -27.46
CA THR A 278 -8.63 28.30 -27.81
C THR A 278 -9.85 29.14 -27.42
N GLU A 279 -10.86 29.24 -28.29
CA GLU A 279 -12.11 30.01 -28.00
C GLU A 279 -12.88 29.47 -26.78
N SER A 280 -12.55 28.25 -26.32
CA SER A 280 -13.28 27.52 -25.27
C SER A 280 -12.56 27.48 -23.92
N GLY A 281 -11.27 27.83 -23.85
CA GLY A 281 -10.41 27.48 -22.70
C GLY A 281 -10.25 25.96 -22.58
N SER A 282 -9.04 25.47 -22.79
CA SER A 282 -8.73 24.04 -22.65
C SER A 282 -7.56 23.88 -21.71
N VAL A 283 -7.65 22.93 -20.79
CA VAL A 283 -6.60 22.63 -19.81
C VAL A 283 -6.05 21.26 -20.10
N ILE A 284 -4.72 21.17 -20.18
CA ILE A 284 -4.00 19.90 -20.23
C ILE A 284 -3.64 19.54 -18.79
N LEU A 285 -4.22 18.46 -18.25
CA LEU A 285 -3.72 17.83 -17.04
C LEU A 285 -2.76 16.71 -17.42
N SER A 286 -1.52 16.77 -16.94
CA SER A 286 -0.50 15.77 -17.18
C SER A 286 -0.01 15.13 -15.88
N ALA A 287 0.24 13.82 -15.95
CA ALA A 287 0.89 13.03 -14.90
C ALA A 287 1.91 12.10 -15.54
N GLN A 288 3.07 11.93 -14.91
CA GLN A 288 4.11 11.03 -15.39
C GLN A 288 3.84 9.61 -14.90
N LEU A 289 4.02 8.60 -15.76
CA LEU A 289 3.98 7.20 -15.34
C LEU A 289 5.23 6.83 -14.54
N ALA A 290 5.10 5.96 -13.55
CA ALA A 290 6.24 5.43 -12.82
C ALA A 290 7.17 4.63 -13.76
N SER A 291 8.46 4.59 -13.43
CA SER A 291 9.43 3.81 -14.21
C SER A 291 9.07 2.33 -14.18
N GLY A 292 9.07 1.69 -15.35
CA GLY A 292 8.76 0.26 -15.50
C GLY A 292 7.26 -0.06 -15.63
N VAL A 293 6.37 0.93 -15.52
CA VAL A 293 4.94 0.73 -15.77
C VAL A 293 4.68 0.68 -17.27
N ASP A 294 4.09 -0.41 -17.75
CA ASP A 294 3.62 -0.49 -19.14
C ASP A 294 2.46 0.50 -19.35
N SER A 295 2.64 1.42 -20.30
CA SER A 295 1.62 2.39 -20.72
C SER A 295 0.31 1.75 -21.21
N ASN A 296 0.32 0.48 -21.62
CA ASN A 296 -0.85 -0.27 -22.06
C ASN A 296 -1.45 -1.16 -20.96
N CYS A 297 -0.89 -1.14 -19.75
CA CYS A 297 -1.46 -1.88 -18.65
C CYS A 297 -2.87 -1.36 -18.34
N ARG A 298 -3.70 -2.23 -17.77
CA ARG A 298 -5.10 -1.94 -17.48
C ARG A 298 -5.24 -0.70 -16.58
N GLU A 299 -4.45 -0.60 -15.52
CA GLU A 299 -4.54 0.51 -14.57
C GLU A 299 -4.16 1.85 -15.19
N ALA A 300 -3.18 1.90 -16.10
CA ALA A 300 -2.80 3.12 -16.81
C ALA A 300 -3.88 3.55 -17.82
N CYS A 301 -4.51 2.59 -18.51
CA CYS A 301 -5.56 2.87 -19.51
C CYS A 301 -6.92 3.26 -18.89
N GLU A 302 -7.15 2.92 -17.62
CA GLU A 302 -8.40 3.22 -16.90
C GLU A 302 -8.34 4.53 -16.10
N MET A 303 -7.34 5.40 -16.34
CA MET A 303 -7.23 6.70 -15.67
C MET A 303 -8.05 7.82 -16.32
N SER A 304 -8.64 8.67 -15.49
CA SER A 304 -9.37 9.87 -15.90
C SER A 304 -8.92 11.09 -15.11
N ALA A 305 -8.82 12.22 -15.79
CA ALA A 305 -8.57 13.54 -15.23
C ALA A 305 -9.88 14.21 -14.81
N TYR A 306 -9.83 15.04 -13.77
CA TYR A 306 -10.93 15.93 -13.40
C TYR A 306 -10.47 17.34 -13.06
N ALA A 307 -11.38 18.29 -13.23
CA ALA A 307 -11.33 19.63 -12.65
C ALA A 307 -12.59 19.87 -11.83
N ALA A 308 -12.46 20.53 -10.69
CA ALA A 308 -13.58 20.89 -9.83
C ALA A 308 -13.38 22.29 -9.24
N ASP A 309 -14.47 22.94 -8.86
CA ASP A 309 -14.44 24.23 -8.19
C ASP A 309 -13.91 24.05 -6.75
N ARG A 310 -12.82 24.75 -6.41
CA ARG A 310 -12.10 24.56 -5.15
C ARG A 310 -12.94 24.87 -3.91
N ARG A 311 -13.93 25.75 -4.03
CA ARG A 311 -14.77 26.20 -2.89
C ARG A 311 -16.00 25.35 -2.67
N SER A 312 -16.69 25.01 -3.74
CA SER A 312 -17.95 24.26 -3.70
C SER A 312 -17.74 22.75 -3.83
N GLY A 313 -16.57 22.31 -4.29
CA GLY A 313 -16.29 20.91 -4.64
C GLY A 313 -17.05 20.43 -5.89
N THR A 314 -17.73 21.33 -6.61
CA THR A 314 -18.53 20.96 -7.78
C THR A 314 -17.62 20.54 -8.92
N LEU A 315 -17.84 19.34 -9.45
CA LEU A 315 -17.12 18.83 -10.61
C LEU A 315 -17.42 19.70 -11.85
N LEU A 316 -16.38 20.25 -12.46
CA LEU A 316 -16.48 21.17 -13.61
C LEU A 316 -16.26 20.45 -14.94
N SER A 317 -15.28 19.55 -15.00
CA SER A 317 -14.94 18.79 -16.21
C SER A 317 -14.28 17.47 -15.85
N THR A 318 -14.45 16.46 -16.71
CA THR A 318 -13.70 15.20 -16.64
C THR A 318 -13.29 14.79 -18.04
N ALA A 319 -12.15 14.08 -18.16
CA ALA A 319 -11.69 13.54 -19.43
C ALA A 319 -10.86 12.27 -19.21
N PRO A 320 -10.99 11.25 -20.07
CA PRO A 320 -10.08 10.11 -20.03
C PRO A 320 -8.64 10.58 -20.31
N MET A 321 -7.67 9.95 -19.66
CA MET A 321 -6.26 10.23 -19.91
C MET A 321 -5.72 9.30 -20.99
N THR A 322 -4.81 9.82 -21.82
CA THR A 322 -4.13 9.06 -22.86
C THR A 322 -2.63 9.23 -22.77
N TRP A 323 -1.89 8.15 -23.02
CA TRP A 323 -0.43 8.19 -23.10
C TRP A 323 0.01 8.93 -24.36
N ASN A 324 0.89 9.92 -24.21
CA ASN A 324 1.42 10.71 -25.34
C ASN A 324 2.90 10.40 -25.67
N GLY A 325 3.47 9.35 -25.08
CA GLY A 325 4.89 9.00 -25.21
C GLY A 325 5.76 9.43 -24.02
N HIS A 326 5.29 10.35 -23.17
CA HIS A 326 6.02 10.81 -21.98
C HIS A 326 5.16 10.90 -20.73
N ASN A 327 3.90 11.35 -20.87
CA ASN A 327 2.96 11.54 -19.79
C ASN A 327 1.59 10.95 -20.15
N LEU A 328 0.83 10.57 -19.13
CA LEU A 328 -0.62 10.48 -19.24
C LEU A 328 -1.17 11.90 -19.30
N VAL A 329 -2.04 12.17 -20.27
CA VAL A 329 -2.61 13.49 -20.50
C VAL A 329 -4.12 13.42 -20.67
N GLY A 330 -4.85 14.23 -19.90
CA GLY A 330 -6.27 14.50 -20.07
C GLY A 330 -6.50 15.94 -20.53
N MET A 331 -7.40 16.13 -21.50
CA MET A 331 -7.79 17.46 -21.99
C MET A 331 -9.16 17.83 -21.42
N LEU A 332 -9.18 18.83 -20.54
CA LEU A 332 -10.37 19.28 -19.82
C LEU A 332 -10.90 20.57 -20.46
N ASP A 333 -12.22 20.63 -20.65
CA ASP A 333 -12.91 21.82 -21.15
C ASP A 333 -13.19 22.75 -19.98
N LEU A 334 -12.40 23.82 -19.84
CA LEU A 334 -12.45 24.73 -18.71
C LEU A 334 -12.09 26.15 -19.13
N SER A 335 -12.97 27.12 -18.85
CA SER A 335 -12.70 28.52 -19.15
C SER A 335 -11.50 29.06 -18.34
N GLU A 336 -10.86 30.11 -18.84
CA GLU A 336 -9.75 30.77 -18.17
C GLU A 336 -10.12 31.29 -16.76
N ASP A 337 -11.35 31.83 -16.61
CA ASP A 337 -11.85 32.29 -15.31
C ASP A 337 -12.00 31.11 -14.31
N ALA A 338 -12.50 29.96 -14.79
CA ALA A 338 -12.69 28.79 -13.94
C ALA A 338 -11.36 28.11 -13.57
N PHE A 339 -10.32 28.25 -14.39
CA PHE A 339 -8.98 27.69 -14.11
C PHE A 339 -8.38 28.23 -12.81
N ALA A 340 -8.54 29.53 -12.52
CA ALA A 340 -7.95 30.15 -11.33
C ALA A 340 -8.52 29.60 -10.01
N ASP A 341 -9.81 29.26 -10.02
CA ASP A 341 -10.56 28.75 -8.88
C ASP A 341 -10.72 27.22 -8.90
N ALA A 342 -10.11 26.51 -9.86
CA ALA A 342 -10.21 25.07 -9.98
C ALA A 342 -9.15 24.32 -9.15
N CYS A 343 -9.50 23.14 -8.66
CA CYS A 343 -8.56 22.08 -8.30
C CYS A 343 -8.61 20.96 -9.34
N PHE A 344 -7.49 20.25 -9.48
CA PHE A 344 -7.31 19.21 -10.49
C PHE A 344 -6.89 17.92 -9.81
N GLY A 345 -7.29 16.79 -10.39
CA GLY A 345 -6.89 15.48 -9.91
C GLY A 345 -7.06 14.39 -10.96
N VAL A 346 -6.61 13.20 -10.60
CA VAL A 346 -6.72 11.98 -11.40
C VAL A 346 -7.42 10.91 -10.57
N PHE A 347 -8.22 10.08 -11.22
CA PHE A 347 -8.90 8.95 -10.58
C PHE A 347 -8.97 7.76 -11.52
N HIS A 348 -9.07 6.56 -10.94
CA HIS A 348 -9.30 5.33 -11.68
C HIS A 348 -10.78 5.18 -12.07
N ALA A 349 -11.08 4.58 -13.22
CA ALA A 349 -12.45 4.43 -13.75
C ALA A 349 -13.38 3.62 -12.84
N SER A 350 -12.84 2.81 -11.94
CA SER A 350 -13.61 2.05 -10.95
C SER A 350 -14.00 2.84 -9.69
N THR A 351 -13.49 4.06 -9.53
CA THR A 351 -13.75 4.90 -8.35
C THR A 351 -15.15 5.51 -8.42
N ASP A 352 -15.90 5.46 -7.31
CA ASP A 352 -17.16 6.21 -7.20
C ASP A 352 -16.86 7.71 -7.14
N LEU A 353 -17.53 8.51 -7.95
CA LEU A 353 -17.31 9.97 -7.99
C LEU A 353 -17.57 10.64 -6.63
N ARG A 354 -18.32 10.01 -5.73
CA ARG A 354 -18.55 10.48 -4.35
C ARG A 354 -17.32 10.36 -3.45
N ASP A 355 -16.37 9.51 -3.83
CA ASP A 355 -15.12 9.30 -3.11
C ASP A 355 -14.04 10.33 -3.51
N LEU A 356 -14.29 11.14 -4.54
CA LEU A 356 -13.39 12.22 -4.94
C LEU A 356 -13.32 13.27 -3.84
N ARG A 357 -12.11 13.51 -3.34
CA ARG A 357 -11.83 14.48 -2.30
C ARG A 357 -11.50 15.84 -2.89
N VAL A 358 -12.56 16.63 -3.13
CA VAL A 358 -12.50 17.89 -3.86
C VAL A 358 -12.69 19.11 -2.97
N GLY A 359 -11.69 20.01 -2.97
CA GLY A 359 -11.72 21.31 -2.27
C GLY A 359 -10.71 21.42 -1.12
N ASP A 360 -10.54 22.63 -0.59
CA ASP A 360 -9.42 23.00 0.29
C ASP A 360 -9.21 22.11 1.55
N PRO A 361 -10.21 21.85 2.40
CA PRO A 361 -10.00 20.98 3.57
C PRO A 361 -9.71 19.53 3.19
N LEU A 362 -10.18 19.10 2.02
CA LEU A 362 -9.98 17.73 1.53
C LEU A 362 -8.60 17.55 0.91
N THR A 363 -8.03 18.59 0.28
CA THR A 363 -6.63 18.59 -0.19
C THR A 363 -5.65 18.36 0.96
N ALA A 364 -5.87 18.99 2.11
CA ALA A 364 -5.03 18.75 3.29
C ALA A 364 -5.11 17.30 3.78
N LEU A 365 -6.28 16.65 3.69
CA LEU A 365 -6.41 15.22 4.01
C LEU A 365 -5.73 14.32 2.97
N VAL A 366 -5.71 14.71 1.70
CA VAL A 366 -4.91 14.03 0.66
C VAL A 366 -3.42 14.10 1.03
N GLU A 367 -2.92 15.27 1.42
CA GLU A 367 -1.53 15.42 1.87
C GLU A 367 -1.20 14.53 3.08
N VAL A 368 -2.08 14.50 4.09
CA VAL A 368 -1.94 13.62 5.27
C VAL A 368 -1.79 12.15 4.84
N ASP A 369 -2.65 11.68 3.94
CA ASP A 369 -2.59 10.29 3.48
C ASP A 369 -1.32 10.00 2.66
N ARG A 370 -0.87 10.95 1.85
CA ARG A 370 0.40 10.83 1.11
C ARG A 370 1.58 10.67 2.06
N PHE A 371 1.65 11.51 3.10
CA PHE A 371 2.69 11.42 4.13
C PHE A 371 2.61 10.11 4.91
N MET A 372 1.41 9.63 5.26
CA MET A 372 1.27 8.34 5.94
C MET A 372 1.62 7.14 5.05
N VAL A 373 1.31 7.19 3.76
CA VAL A 373 1.74 6.16 2.79
C VAL A 373 3.25 6.15 2.63
N GLU A 374 3.90 7.32 2.50
CA GLU A 374 5.36 7.44 2.43
C GLU A 374 6.03 6.94 3.72
N SER A 375 5.45 7.30 4.87
CA SER A 375 5.88 6.82 6.17
C SER A 375 5.84 5.30 6.25
N TRP A 376 4.73 4.71 5.82
CA TRP A 376 4.52 3.27 5.80
C TRP A 376 5.48 2.55 4.84
N CYS A 377 5.66 3.06 3.62
CA CYS A 377 6.60 2.50 2.65
C CYS A 377 8.04 2.51 3.19
N SER A 378 8.45 3.60 3.84
CA SER A 378 9.75 3.69 4.51
C SER A 378 9.87 2.65 5.63
N ARG A 379 8.83 2.48 6.45
CA ARG A 379 8.81 1.43 7.48
C ARG A 379 8.93 0.03 6.87
N ARG A 380 8.24 -0.25 5.77
CA ARG A 380 8.32 -1.55 5.06
C ARG A 380 9.72 -1.79 4.49
N ALA A 381 10.36 -0.78 3.90
CA ALA A 381 11.76 -0.87 3.46
C ALA A 381 12.72 -1.15 4.64
N ALA A 382 12.47 -0.56 5.81
CA ALA A 382 13.23 -0.88 7.03
C ALA A 382 13.03 -2.34 7.47
N VAL A 383 11.81 -2.87 7.37
CA VAL A 383 11.52 -4.28 7.69
C VAL A 383 12.23 -5.21 6.70
N ALA A 384 12.16 -4.93 5.40
CA ALA A 384 12.83 -5.70 4.35
C ALA A 384 14.36 -5.70 4.56
N ALA A 385 14.97 -4.52 4.76
CA ALA A 385 16.41 -4.40 5.00
C ALA A 385 16.87 -5.13 6.29
N ARG A 386 16.03 -5.15 7.33
CA ARG A 386 16.30 -5.91 8.56
C ARG A 386 16.20 -7.41 8.33
N TYR A 387 15.20 -7.85 7.58
CA TYR A 387 14.93 -9.26 7.29
C TYR A 387 15.99 -9.87 6.36
N ALA A 388 16.60 -9.05 5.50
CA ALA A 388 17.59 -9.51 4.53
C ALA A 388 18.93 -9.94 5.13
N VAL A 389 19.23 -9.57 6.39
CA VAL A 389 20.47 -9.95 7.07
C VAL A 389 20.19 -10.89 8.24
N ASP A 390 21.05 -11.90 8.42
CA ASP A 390 20.94 -12.87 9.51
C ASP A 390 22.24 -12.99 10.32
N SER A 391 22.32 -13.99 11.19
CA SER A 391 23.51 -14.24 12.01
C SER A 391 24.72 -14.77 11.22
N SER A 392 24.50 -15.25 9.99
CA SER A 392 25.53 -15.78 9.09
C SER A 392 26.16 -14.70 8.22
N SER A 393 25.45 -13.59 7.95
CA SER A 393 25.98 -12.43 7.23
C SER A 393 27.21 -11.80 7.92
N ASP A 394 28.17 -11.33 7.13
CA ASP A 394 29.35 -10.66 7.63
C ASP A 394 29.02 -9.38 8.43
N TYR A 395 30.01 -8.91 9.19
CA TYR A 395 29.83 -7.73 10.03
C TYR A 395 29.60 -6.44 9.21
N ALA A 396 30.22 -6.32 8.03
CA ALA A 396 30.12 -5.12 7.21
C ALA A 396 28.73 -4.99 6.58
N THR A 397 28.19 -6.06 6.02
CA THR A 397 26.86 -6.15 5.43
C THR A 397 25.77 -5.94 6.48
N ARG A 398 25.88 -6.56 7.67
CA ARG A 398 24.98 -6.24 8.80
C ARG A 398 25.02 -4.78 9.20
N ARG A 399 26.20 -4.16 9.21
CA ARG A 399 26.34 -2.72 9.54
C ARG A 399 25.69 -1.83 8.48
N VAL A 400 25.81 -2.17 7.19
CA VAL A 400 25.15 -1.45 6.09
C VAL A 400 23.62 -1.58 6.22
N ALA A 401 23.10 -2.79 6.41
CA ALA A 401 21.68 -3.04 6.63
C ALA A 401 21.15 -2.23 7.82
N MET A 402 21.81 -2.30 8.98
CA MET A 402 21.38 -1.54 10.17
C MET A 402 21.54 -0.01 10.01
N SER A 403 22.36 0.46 9.08
CA SER A 403 22.40 1.87 8.69
C SER A 403 21.19 2.24 7.86
N ALA A 404 20.85 1.43 6.85
CA ALA A 404 19.66 1.62 6.01
C ALA A 404 18.36 1.57 6.86
N VAL A 405 18.22 0.57 7.73
CA VAL A 405 17.10 0.44 8.67
C VAL A 405 16.91 1.72 9.49
N ARG A 406 17.98 2.29 10.04
CA ARG A 406 17.87 3.55 10.81
C ARG A 406 17.50 4.75 9.94
N GLY A 407 17.99 4.80 8.70
CA GLY A 407 17.62 5.83 7.72
C GLY A 407 16.12 5.80 7.42
N PHE A 408 15.61 4.62 7.06
CA PHE A 408 14.20 4.41 6.75
C PHE A 408 13.27 4.63 7.95
N ILE A 409 13.68 4.21 9.16
CA ILE A 409 12.89 4.50 10.37
C ILE A 409 12.81 6.01 10.62
N ARG A 410 13.92 6.75 10.45
CA ARG A 410 13.91 8.22 10.57
C ARG A 410 12.96 8.86 9.54
N GLU A 411 13.04 8.45 8.28
CA GLU A 411 12.16 8.95 7.21
C GLU A 411 10.69 8.64 7.50
N SER A 412 10.41 7.43 7.99
CA SER A 412 9.08 7.01 8.41
C SER A 412 8.51 7.92 9.49
N LEU A 413 9.29 8.22 10.52
CA LEU A 413 8.88 9.08 11.62
C LEU A 413 8.70 10.54 11.16
N GLU A 414 9.64 11.08 10.38
CA GLU A 414 9.56 12.45 9.84
C GLU A 414 8.28 12.65 9.01
N ALA A 415 7.95 11.70 8.12
CA ALA A 415 6.72 11.77 7.31
C ALA A 415 5.44 11.70 8.18
N ALA A 416 5.41 10.83 9.19
CA ALA A 416 4.26 10.74 10.11
C ALA A 416 4.09 12.00 10.96
N GLU A 417 5.19 12.63 11.40
CA GLU A 417 5.15 13.92 12.12
C GLU A 417 4.53 15.03 11.27
N PHE A 418 4.89 15.13 9.98
CA PHE A 418 4.27 16.08 9.05
C PHE A 418 2.76 15.85 8.91
N ALA A 419 2.32 14.59 8.82
CA ALA A 419 0.90 14.25 8.76
C ALA A 419 0.14 14.72 10.02
N VAL A 420 0.73 14.53 11.22
CA VAL A 420 0.16 15.01 12.49
C VAL A 420 0.10 16.54 12.52
N GLU A 421 1.14 17.23 12.07
CA GLU A 421 1.17 18.70 12.04
C GLU A 421 0.03 19.27 11.16
N ILE A 422 -0.20 18.68 9.98
CA ILE A 422 -1.30 19.06 9.09
C ILE A 422 -2.66 18.84 9.78
N LEU A 423 -2.88 17.68 10.40
CA LEU A 423 -4.13 17.40 11.12
C LEU A 423 -4.34 18.36 12.31
N MET A 424 -3.29 18.68 13.07
CA MET A 424 -3.36 19.66 14.16
C MET A 424 -3.66 21.08 13.67
N ASN A 425 -3.19 21.46 12.47
CA ASN A 425 -3.57 22.72 11.82
C ASN A 425 -5.08 22.71 11.49
N LEU A 426 -5.59 21.61 10.91
CA LEU A 426 -7.02 21.46 10.60
C LEU A 426 -7.90 21.52 11.85
N VAL A 427 -7.52 20.85 12.94
CA VAL A 427 -8.26 20.92 14.22
C VAL A 427 -8.33 22.36 14.75
N ARG A 428 -7.25 23.12 14.61
CA ARG A 428 -7.23 24.55 15.01
C ARG A 428 -8.10 25.42 14.11
N GLU A 429 -8.14 25.14 12.81
CA GLU A 429 -8.95 25.89 11.85
C GLU A 429 -10.45 25.63 12.04
N PHE A 430 -10.82 24.37 12.35
CA PHE A 430 -12.21 23.93 12.48
C PHE A 430 -12.71 23.81 13.93
N SER A 431 -11.99 24.37 14.91
CA SER A 431 -12.31 24.25 16.34
C SER A 431 -13.75 24.63 16.68
N ASP A 432 -14.29 25.63 15.97
CA ASP A 432 -15.60 26.23 16.25
C ASP A 432 -16.69 25.75 15.26
N GLY A 433 -16.33 24.98 14.23
CA GLY A 433 -17.19 24.69 13.07
C GLY A 433 -17.95 23.37 13.10
N SER A 434 -17.36 22.29 13.64
CA SER A 434 -18.01 20.96 13.69
C SER A 434 -17.40 20.06 14.76
N ALA A 435 -18.19 19.76 15.81
CA ALA A 435 -17.76 18.84 16.88
C ALA A 435 -17.48 17.42 16.35
N VAL A 436 -18.23 16.96 15.34
CA VAL A 436 -18.05 15.62 14.76
C VAL A 436 -16.73 15.53 13.99
N LEU A 437 -16.42 16.55 13.17
CA LEU A 437 -15.17 16.58 12.41
C LEU A 437 -13.96 16.61 13.36
N ASN A 438 -14.02 17.42 14.42
CA ASN A 438 -12.94 17.48 15.41
C ASN A 438 -12.71 16.13 16.08
N VAL A 439 -13.77 15.38 16.43
CA VAL A 439 -13.63 14.02 16.98
C VAL A 439 -12.95 13.08 15.97
N LEU A 440 -13.30 13.14 14.68
CA LEU A 440 -12.69 12.30 13.65
C LEU A 440 -11.21 12.65 13.43
N LEU A 441 -10.87 13.94 13.38
CA LEU A 441 -9.49 14.40 13.25
C LEU A 441 -8.64 13.99 14.45
N THR A 442 -9.15 14.16 15.68
CA THR A 442 -8.45 13.72 16.90
C THR A 442 -8.21 12.20 16.88
N LYS A 443 -9.20 11.40 16.50
CA LYS A 443 -9.03 9.95 16.38
C LYS A 443 -7.96 9.56 15.35
N ARG A 444 -7.88 10.27 14.22
CA ARG A 444 -6.83 10.05 13.22
C ARG A 444 -5.45 10.45 13.75
N ILE A 445 -5.34 11.53 14.51
CA ILE A 445 -4.09 11.91 15.21
C ILE A 445 -3.67 10.81 16.18
N ASP A 446 -4.56 10.35 17.06
CA ASP A 446 -4.27 9.30 18.05
C ASP A 446 -3.81 7.99 17.37
N ALA A 447 -4.40 7.65 16.21
CA ALA A 447 -4.01 6.49 15.42
C ALA A 447 -2.59 6.64 14.85
N ILE A 448 -2.25 7.81 14.28
CA ILE A 448 -0.91 8.08 13.74
C ILE A 448 0.13 8.11 14.88
N GLU A 449 -0.18 8.69 16.03
CA GLU A 449 0.72 8.67 17.20
C GLU A 449 0.93 7.24 17.73
N SER A 450 -0.09 6.38 17.67
CA SER A 450 0.05 4.97 18.00
C SER A 450 0.93 4.22 17.01
N TYR A 451 0.80 4.53 15.72
CA TYR A 451 1.72 4.05 14.68
C TYR A 451 3.16 4.50 14.95
N VAL A 452 3.40 5.78 15.25
CA VAL A 452 4.73 6.33 15.58
C VAL A 452 5.35 5.57 16.75
N ARG A 453 4.61 5.39 17.85
CA ARG A 453 5.07 4.59 19.01
C ARG A 453 5.43 3.15 18.62
N ALA A 454 4.66 2.53 17.72
CA ALA A 454 4.96 1.18 17.22
C ALA A 454 6.24 1.14 16.34
N VAL A 455 6.53 2.20 15.59
CA VAL A 455 7.78 2.33 14.82
C VAL A 455 8.98 2.52 15.76
N GLU A 456 8.87 3.42 16.73
CA GLU A 456 9.94 3.75 17.69
C GLU A 456 10.31 2.57 18.61
N SER A 457 9.30 1.84 19.11
CA SER A 457 9.51 0.65 19.93
C SER A 457 10.25 -0.46 19.18
N GLY A 458 10.29 -0.38 17.84
CA GLY A 458 10.86 -1.41 16.99
C GLY A 458 10.13 -2.74 17.11
N ASN A 459 8.85 -2.71 17.54
CA ASN A 459 8.01 -3.89 17.76
C ASN A 459 8.16 -4.87 16.61
N ASP A 460 8.34 -6.14 16.96
CA ASP A 460 8.46 -7.22 16.00
C ASP A 460 7.23 -7.25 15.10
N VAL A 461 7.49 -7.49 13.82
CA VAL A 461 6.47 -7.67 12.81
C VAL A 461 5.57 -8.83 13.24
N PRO A 462 4.23 -8.67 13.25
CA PRO A 462 3.34 -9.75 13.66
C PRO A 462 3.54 -10.97 12.74
N ALA A 463 3.24 -12.16 13.25
CA ALA A 463 3.31 -13.38 12.43
C ALA A 463 2.43 -13.22 11.19
N GLY A 464 3.00 -13.49 10.01
CA GLY A 464 2.36 -13.25 8.72
C GLY A 464 2.61 -11.85 8.12
N GLY A 465 3.22 -10.94 8.86
CA GLY A 465 3.56 -9.58 8.41
C GLY A 465 4.97 -9.42 7.82
N HIS A 466 5.76 -10.49 7.72
CA HIS A 466 7.12 -10.49 7.17
C HIS A 466 7.14 -9.93 5.72
N PRO A 467 8.29 -9.47 5.21
CA PRO A 467 8.41 -9.03 3.82
C PRO A 467 7.87 -10.07 2.84
N LEU A 468 7.12 -9.61 1.84
CA LEU A 468 6.72 -10.38 0.69
C LEU A 468 7.89 -10.52 -0.30
N LEU A 469 7.79 -11.47 -1.23
CA LEU A 469 8.83 -11.65 -2.24
C LEU A 469 9.03 -10.37 -3.06
N CYS A 470 7.93 -9.68 -3.40
CA CYS A 470 7.98 -8.42 -4.13
C CYS A 470 8.68 -7.27 -3.39
N GLU A 471 8.79 -7.33 -2.06
CA GLU A 471 9.52 -6.35 -1.25
C GLU A 471 11.01 -6.69 -1.12
N LEU A 472 11.37 -7.94 -1.39
CA LEU A 472 12.74 -8.46 -1.33
C LEU A 472 13.43 -8.46 -2.69
N LEU A 473 12.71 -8.11 -3.76
CA LEU A 473 13.21 -7.97 -5.11
C LEU A 473 13.23 -6.49 -5.52
N ILE A 474 14.21 -6.11 -6.33
CA ILE A 474 14.32 -4.75 -6.87
C ILE A 474 13.94 -4.81 -8.33
N VAL A 475 12.97 -3.99 -8.72
CA VAL A 475 12.54 -3.90 -10.11
C VAL A 475 13.71 -3.41 -10.96
N ARG A 476 14.17 -4.25 -11.89
CA ARG A 476 15.22 -3.88 -12.84
C ARG A 476 14.67 -2.76 -13.72
N ARG A 477 15.27 -1.57 -13.65
CA ARG A 477 15.01 -0.53 -14.65
C ARG A 477 15.44 -1.09 -15.99
N GLU A 478 14.51 -1.27 -16.93
CA GLU A 478 14.87 -1.54 -18.32
C GLU A 478 15.87 -0.47 -18.74
N SER A 479 17.11 -0.86 -19.01
CA SER A 479 18.04 0.05 -19.65
C SER A 479 17.47 0.41 -21.02
N ASP A 480 17.56 1.69 -21.41
CA ASP A 480 17.19 2.24 -22.74
C ASP A 480 17.83 1.52 -23.96
N HIS A 481 18.48 0.38 -23.75
CA HIS A 481 19.09 -0.47 -24.78
C HIS A 481 18.26 -1.71 -25.16
N ASP A 482 17.19 -2.05 -24.43
CA ASP A 482 16.36 -3.23 -24.73
C ASP A 482 14.92 -2.91 -25.17
N VAL A 483 14.72 -1.76 -25.83
CA VAL A 483 13.50 -1.52 -26.63
C VAL A 483 13.53 -2.41 -27.88
N GLY A 484 13.22 -3.69 -27.71
CA GLY A 484 13.25 -4.66 -28.79
C GLY A 484 12.84 -6.09 -28.46
N GLY A 485 12.57 -6.42 -27.19
CA GLY A 485 12.14 -7.76 -26.80
C GLY A 485 10.91 -7.71 -25.92
N ALA A 486 9.72 -7.84 -26.50
CA ALA A 486 8.54 -8.20 -25.73
C ALA A 486 8.80 -9.54 -25.02
N ARG A 487 9.02 -9.50 -23.71
CA ARG A 487 8.86 -10.67 -22.84
C ARG A 487 7.36 -10.78 -22.57
N TRP A 488 6.78 -11.88 -23.02
CA TRP A 488 5.36 -12.22 -22.92
C TRP A 488 5.05 -12.87 -21.58
#